data_AF-A0A7W1UV04-F1
#
_entry.id   AF-A0A7W1UV04-F1
#
_cell.length_a   1.000
_cell.length_b   1.000
_cell.length_c   1.000
_cell.angle_alpha   90.00
_cell.angle_beta   90.00
_cell.angle_gamma   90.00
#
_symmetry.space_group_name_H-M   'P 1'
#
loop_
_entity.id
_entity.type
_entity.pdbx_description
1 polymer ?
#
loop_
_entity_poly.entity_id
_entity_poly.type
_entity_poly.pdbx_seq_one_letter_code
_entity_poly.pdbx_strand_id
1 'polypeptide(L)'
;VNVIADQVGFGLHTAWGAVILAAGAVGAVIACIRRPALHVPLVALTVGSGLMVGTHFRLIPRYYFQITPFVLLYAAFAVIAVVDVVVGALPERSTPSRSDGRDHAQTGVWRSVVGWGLAVVLMAALLPAKVNGLRQQIDDIQAANGTDVPQYGPDHPQLQAIFGAVEGETRADDVVGFFRARLMTLYTDRRTLQTTNLEVMARNADYYAMRKNSVYSQPAVTDLGAARYGMTAVWQDANWILWRFEDVHDAAAEAPGGAGVPDPGLDL
;
A
#
# COMPACT_ATOMS: atom_id res chain seq x y z
N VAL A 1 0.56 15.62 -1.24
CA VAL A 1 -0.16 14.90 -0.16
C VAL A 1 0.86 14.51 0.90
N ASN A 2 0.68 14.90 2.16
CA ASN A 2 1.59 14.53 3.24
C ASN A 2 1.18 13.17 3.81
N VAL A 3 1.84 12.10 3.35
CA VAL A 3 1.49 10.71 3.66
C VAL A 3 1.54 10.43 5.17
N ILE A 4 2.42 11.09 5.91
CA ILE A 4 2.56 10.90 7.35
C ILE A 4 1.39 11.54 8.11
N ALA A 5 0.94 12.72 7.70
CA ALA A 5 -0.25 13.34 8.29
C ALA A 5 -1.48 12.43 8.12
N ASP A 6 -1.64 11.86 6.93
CA ASP A 6 -2.75 10.98 6.60
C ASP A 6 -2.71 9.68 7.43
N GLN A 7 -1.53 9.08 7.58
CA GLN A 7 -1.35 7.85 8.38
C GLN A 7 -1.59 8.00 9.88
N VAL A 8 -1.31 9.18 10.42
CA VAL A 8 -1.53 9.47 11.85
C VAL A 8 -2.96 10.04 12.07
N GLY A 9 -3.80 9.98 11.04
CA GLY A 9 -5.21 10.41 11.10
C GLY A 9 -5.38 11.91 11.23
N PHE A 10 -4.46 12.71 10.69
CA PHE A 10 -4.59 14.16 10.54
C PHE A 10 -5.08 14.58 9.13
N GLY A 11 -5.31 13.62 8.24
CA GLY A 11 -5.89 13.84 6.91
C GLY A 11 -5.11 14.85 6.05
N LEU A 12 -5.84 15.72 5.34
CA LEU A 12 -5.29 16.73 4.41
C LEU A 12 -4.54 17.88 5.09
N HIS A 13 -4.42 17.90 6.42
CA HIS A 13 -3.73 18.98 7.12
C HIS A 13 -2.21 18.83 7.00
N THR A 14 -1.67 19.28 5.87
CA THR A 14 -0.24 19.31 5.52
C THR A 14 0.62 19.96 6.59
N ALA A 15 0.10 20.98 7.29
CA ALA A 15 0.78 21.67 8.38
C ALA A 15 1.11 20.73 9.55
N TRP A 16 0.17 19.86 9.95
CA TRP A 16 0.39 18.93 11.06
C TRP A 16 1.45 17.89 10.74
N GLY A 17 1.47 17.37 9.51
CA GLY A 17 2.53 16.45 9.09
C GLY A 17 3.91 17.12 9.08
N ALA A 18 4.00 18.40 8.70
CA ALA A 18 5.25 19.14 8.77
C ALA A 18 5.72 19.36 10.21
N VAL A 19 4.80 19.68 11.14
CA VAL A 19 5.11 19.82 12.57
C VAL A 19 5.61 18.50 13.16
N ILE A 20 4.95 17.37 12.86
CA ILE A 20 5.36 16.05 13.34
C ILE A 20 6.73 15.66 12.80
N LEU A 21 6.99 15.91 11.51
CA LEU A 21 8.30 15.69 10.90
C LEU A 21 9.39 16.54 11.55
N ALA A 22 9.10 17.82 11.80
CA ALA A 22 10.04 18.72 12.47
C ALA A 22 10.34 18.25 13.90
N ALA A 23 9.31 17.91 14.68
CA ALA A 23 9.46 17.35 16.02
C ALA A 23 10.24 16.03 16.01
N GLY A 24 9.95 15.15 15.04
CA GLY A 24 10.69 13.90 14.83
C GLY A 24 12.17 14.13 14.55
N ALA A 25 12.52 15.09 13.68
CA ALA A 25 13.90 15.43 13.39
C ALA A 25 14.63 16.00 14.63
N VAL A 26 13.99 16.93 15.36
CA VAL A 26 14.55 17.51 16.59
C VAL A 26 14.78 16.42 17.64
N GLY A 27 13.80 15.56 17.87
CA GLY A 27 13.91 14.50 18.87
C GLY A 27 14.92 13.43 18.50
N ALA A 28 15.12 13.15 17.21
CA ALA A 28 16.18 12.27 16.72
C ALA A 28 17.58 12.83 17.05
N VAL A 29 17.80 14.13 16.84
CA VAL A 29 19.05 14.80 17.21
C VAL A 29 19.27 14.71 18.72
N ILE A 30 18.25 15.03 19.54
CA ILE A 30 18.35 14.96 21.00
C ILE A 30 18.67 13.53 21.47
N ALA A 31 18.01 12.52 20.90
CA ALA A 31 18.22 11.13 21.24
C ALA A 31 19.63 10.64 20.87
N CYS A 32 20.14 11.04 19.69
CA CYS A 32 21.50 10.74 19.27
C CYS A 32 22.56 11.39 20.16
N ILE A 33 22.33 12.62 20.63
CA ILE A 33 23.24 13.29 21.58
C ILE A 33 23.23 12.57 22.94
N ARG A 34 22.05 12.17 23.44
CA ARG A 34 21.92 11.55 24.77
C ARG A 34 22.39 10.10 24.82
N ARG A 35 22.13 9.29 23.79
CA ARG A 35 22.48 7.86 23.71
C ARG A 35 22.84 7.44 22.27
N PRO A 36 24.04 7.83 21.78
CA PRO A 36 24.41 7.64 20.37
C PRO A 36 24.43 6.17 19.93
N ALA A 37 24.94 5.27 20.77
CA ALA A 37 25.06 3.85 20.45
C ALA A 37 23.70 3.17 20.14
N LEU A 38 22.61 3.69 20.71
CA LEU A 38 21.26 3.16 20.49
C LEU A 38 20.55 3.86 19.33
N HIS A 39 20.61 5.19 19.27
CA HIS A 39 19.75 5.96 18.37
C HIS A 39 20.36 6.25 17.00
N VAL A 40 21.69 6.36 16.88
CA VAL A 40 22.35 6.55 15.58
C VAL A 40 21.98 5.45 14.57
N PRO A 41 22.06 4.15 14.89
CA PRO A 41 21.67 3.10 13.93
C PRO A 41 20.17 3.12 13.60
N LEU A 42 19.30 3.46 14.56
CA LEU A 42 17.86 3.56 14.32
C LEU A 42 17.48 4.75 13.44
N VAL A 43 18.13 5.90 13.63
CA VAL A 43 17.96 7.07 12.76
C VAL A 43 18.48 6.76 11.36
N ALA A 44 19.66 6.15 11.25
CA ALA A 44 20.22 5.74 9.95
C ALA A 44 19.29 4.77 9.21
N LEU A 45 18.72 3.78 9.91
CA LEU A 45 17.70 2.87 9.36
C LEU A 45 16.46 3.65 8.90
N THR A 46 15.92 4.53 9.73
CA THR A 46 14.71 5.30 9.41
C THR A 46 14.91 6.19 8.17
N VAL A 47 16.04 6.91 8.11
CA VAL A 47 16.40 7.76 6.97
C VAL A 47 16.67 6.91 5.72
N GLY A 48 17.40 5.81 5.85
CA GLY A 48 17.69 4.89 4.75
C GLY A 48 16.42 4.28 4.16
N SER A 49 15.52 3.78 5.01
CA SER A 49 14.20 3.28 4.59
C SER A 49 13.37 4.40 3.96
N GLY A 50 13.35 5.61 4.53
CA GLY A 50 12.63 6.74 3.97
C GLY A 50 13.12 7.14 2.58
N LEU A 51 14.44 7.17 2.37
CA LEU A 51 15.05 7.43 1.06
C LEU A 51 14.71 6.32 0.06
N MET A 52 14.82 5.05 0.46
CA MET A 52 14.51 3.90 -0.40
C MET A 52 13.02 3.83 -0.77
N VAL A 53 12.12 4.20 0.14
CA VAL A 53 10.70 4.35 -0.18
C VAL A 53 10.48 5.54 -1.11
N GLY A 54 11.21 6.64 -0.90
CA GLY A 54 11.17 7.84 -1.73
C GLY A 54 11.63 7.64 -3.17
N THR A 55 12.46 6.62 -3.47
CA THR A 55 12.86 6.30 -4.85
C THR A 55 11.77 5.57 -5.65
N HIS A 56 10.68 5.12 -5.02
CA HIS A 56 9.57 4.52 -5.75
C HIS A 56 8.81 5.61 -6.54
N PHE A 57 8.65 5.40 -7.85
CA PHE A 57 7.93 6.32 -8.76
C PHE A 57 6.47 6.62 -8.36
N ARG A 58 5.90 5.85 -7.43
CA ARG A 58 4.56 6.08 -6.87
C ARG A 58 4.63 6.18 -5.36
N LEU A 59 4.09 7.29 -4.83
CA LEU A 59 3.81 7.46 -3.40
C LEU A 59 2.75 6.45 -2.97
N ILE A 60 3.21 5.33 -2.41
CA ILE A 60 2.36 4.26 -1.93
C ILE A 60 2.36 4.33 -0.39
N PRO A 61 1.23 4.71 0.25
CA PRO A 61 1.19 4.92 1.70
C PRO A 61 1.68 3.73 2.52
N ARG A 62 1.35 2.49 2.14
CA ARG A 62 1.77 1.28 2.87
C ARG A 62 3.28 1.17 3.14
N TYR A 63 4.15 1.79 2.32
CA TYR A 63 5.59 1.77 2.55
C TYR A 63 6.04 2.76 3.63
N TYR A 64 5.33 3.89 3.76
CA TYR A 64 5.61 4.88 4.80
C TYR A 64 5.22 4.40 6.20
N PHE A 65 4.33 3.39 6.32
CA PHE A 65 4.01 2.76 7.61
C PHE A 65 5.24 2.17 8.32
N GLN A 66 6.30 1.83 7.59
CA GLN A 66 7.54 1.32 8.17
C GLN A 66 8.32 2.42 8.92
N ILE A 67 8.26 3.67 8.47
CA ILE A 67 9.02 4.78 9.06
C ILE A 67 8.21 5.61 10.06
N THR A 68 6.88 5.64 9.92
CA THR A 68 5.97 6.40 10.79
C THR A 68 6.13 6.12 12.29
N PRO A 69 6.27 4.88 12.80
CA PRO A 69 6.48 4.66 14.23
C PRO A 69 7.77 5.29 14.76
N PHE A 70 8.85 5.31 13.95
CA PHE A 70 10.10 5.95 14.34
C PHE A 70 9.98 7.47 14.38
N VAL A 71 9.31 8.08 13.39
CA VAL A 71 9.04 9.53 13.38
C VAL A 71 8.25 9.93 14.63
N LEU A 72 7.22 9.17 14.99
CA LEU A 72 6.42 9.42 16.20
C LEU A 72 7.21 9.22 17.49
N LEU A 73 8.03 8.16 17.57
CA LEU A 73 8.92 7.92 18.69
C LEU A 73 9.85 9.11 18.94
N TYR A 74 10.51 9.59 17.88
CA TYR A 74 11.40 10.75 18.00
C TYR A 74 10.63 12.04 18.29
N ALA A 75 9.44 12.24 17.71
CA ALA A 75 8.61 13.38 18.06
C ALA A 75 8.26 13.40 19.56
N ALA A 76 8.00 12.23 20.16
CA ALA A 76 7.79 12.12 21.60
C ALA A 76 9.04 12.52 22.41
N PHE A 77 10.25 12.14 21.98
CA PHE A 77 11.48 12.59 22.63
C PHE A 77 11.67 14.10 22.58
N ALA A 78 11.29 14.76 21.48
CA ALA A 78 11.31 16.22 21.41
C ALA A 78 10.36 16.86 22.43
N VAL A 79 9.13 16.34 22.54
CA VAL A 79 8.15 16.83 23.52
C VAL A 79 8.65 16.66 24.94
N ILE A 80 9.18 15.49 25.29
CA ILE A 80 9.74 15.22 26.62
C ILE A 80 10.88 16.20 26.94
N ALA A 81 11.77 16.45 25.98
CA ALA A 81 12.86 17.41 26.17
C ALA A 81 12.37 18.85 26.38
N VAL A 82 11.31 19.27 25.69
CA VAL A 82 10.68 20.59 25.91
C VAL A 82 10.06 20.65 27.30
N VAL A 83 9.35 19.60 27.73
CA VAL A 83 8.76 19.54 29.08
C VAL A 83 9.84 19.62 30.15
N ASP A 84 10.96 18.91 29.99
CA ASP A 84 12.11 19.00 30.90
C ASP A 84 12.61 20.45 31.04
N VAL A 85 12.72 21.18 29.92
CA VAL A 85 13.15 22.60 29.94
C VAL A 85 12.11 23.50 30.61
N VAL A 86 10.84 23.36 30.25
CA VAL A 86 9.74 24.23 30.73
C VAL A 86 9.47 24.04 32.21
N VAL A 87 9.52 22.80 32.70
CA VAL A 87 9.31 22.49 34.13
C VAL A 87 10.51 22.92 35.00
N GLY A 88 11.56 23.50 34.40
CA GLY A 88 12.75 23.96 35.12
C GLY A 88 13.67 22.81 35.52
N ALA A 89 13.47 21.62 34.95
CA ALA A 89 14.37 20.48 35.08
C ALA A 89 15.56 20.63 34.12
N LEU A 90 16.21 21.80 34.14
CA LEU A 90 17.56 21.91 33.62
C LEU A 90 18.44 20.91 34.38
N PRO A 91 19.36 20.21 33.69
CA PRO A 91 20.33 19.39 34.38
C PRO A 91 21.20 20.36 35.18
N GLU A 92 20.99 20.42 36.49
CA GLU A 92 22.09 20.75 37.38
C GLU A 92 23.25 19.88 36.91
N ARG A 93 24.37 20.53 36.53
CA ARG A 93 25.65 19.86 36.35
C ARG A 93 26.07 19.35 37.72
N SER A 94 25.37 18.35 38.22
CA SER A 94 25.70 17.65 39.43
C SER A 94 26.93 16.84 39.09
N THR A 95 28.08 17.39 39.47
CA THR A 95 29.31 16.66 39.67
C THR A 95 28.98 15.31 40.31
N PRO A 96 29.57 14.19 39.86
CA PRO A 96 29.21 12.86 40.34
C PRO A 96 29.59 12.72 41.83
N SER A 97 28.69 13.14 42.72
CA SER A 97 28.77 12.84 44.14
C SER A 97 28.30 11.40 44.31
N ARG A 98 29.28 10.53 44.58
CA ARG A 98 29.21 9.07 44.53
C ARG A 98 28.38 8.44 45.66
N SER A 99 27.47 9.16 46.31
CA SER A 99 26.91 8.74 47.59
C SER A 99 25.39 8.68 47.74
N ASP A 100 24.57 9.00 46.74
CA ASP A 100 23.11 8.90 46.93
C ASP A 100 22.35 8.26 45.76
N GLY A 101 22.41 6.92 45.71
CA GLY A 101 21.83 6.10 44.64
C GLY A 101 20.31 5.90 44.71
N ARG A 102 19.61 6.43 45.73
CA ARG A 102 18.15 6.22 45.88
C ARG A 102 17.31 7.39 45.37
N ASP A 103 17.77 8.63 45.52
CA ASP A 103 16.93 9.80 45.21
C ASP A 103 16.86 10.13 43.71
N HIS A 104 17.85 9.71 42.93
CA HIS A 104 17.85 9.89 41.47
C HIS A 104 16.92 8.91 40.74
N ALA A 105 16.63 7.75 41.33
CA ALA A 105 15.69 6.79 40.73
C ALA A 105 14.25 7.31 40.80
N GLN A 106 13.88 7.97 41.89
CA GLN A 106 12.51 8.43 42.12
C GLN A 106 12.15 9.66 41.28
N THR A 107 13.09 10.59 41.06
CA THR A 107 12.89 11.78 40.22
C THR A 107 12.78 11.44 38.73
N GLY A 108 13.51 10.42 38.25
CA GLY A 108 13.38 9.93 36.87
C GLY A 108 12.02 9.28 36.55
N VAL A 109 11.44 8.57 37.52
CA VAL A 109 10.11 7.96 37.39
C VAL A 109 9.03 9.03 37.28
N TRP A 110 9.05 10.06 38.14
CA TRP A 110 8.06 11.13 38.10
C TRP A 110 8.07 11.94 36.80
N ARG A 111 9.25 12.24 36.24
CA ARG A 111 9.34 12.92 34.93
C ARG A 111 8.75 12.08 33.80
N SER A 112 8.97 10.77 33.84
CA SER A 112 8.38 9.84 32.88
C SER A 112 6.86 9.81 33.03
N VAL A 113 6.34 9.73 34.27
CA VAL A 113 4.89 9.72 34.54
C VAL A 113 4.21 11.02 34.10
N VAL A 114 4.83 12.18 34.34
CA VAL A 114 4.28 13.49 33.89
C VAL A 114 4.30 13.61 32.37
N GLY A 115 5.39 13.22 31.72
CA GLY A 115 5.49 13.22 30.25
C GLY A 115 4.45 12.30 29.60
N TRP A 116 4.30 11.08 30.11
CA TRP A 116 3.27 10.15 29.66
C TRP A 116 1.86 10.62 29.99
N GLY A 117 1.66 11.20 31.18
CA GLY A 117 0.38 11.76 31.61
C GLY A 117 -0.09 12.90 30.71
N LEU A 118 0.80 13.83 30.35
CA LEU A 118 0.49 14.90 29.41
C LEU A 118 0.18 14.34 28.02
N ALA A 119 0.96 13.37 27.52
CA ALA A 119 0.70 12.73 26.24
C ALA A 119 -0.67 12.01 26.22
N VAL A 120 -1.04 11.33 27.31
CA VAL A 120 -2.34 10.67 27.47
C VAL A 120 -3.47 11.70 27.53
N VAL A 121 -3.31 12.80 28.27
CA VAL A 121 -4.32 13.87 28.33
C VAL A 121 -4.49 14.55 26.97
N LEU A 122 -3.40 14.81 26.25
CA LEU A 122 -3.46 15.42 24.92
C LEU A 122 -4.10 14.47 23.89
N MET A 123 -3.78 13.18 23.96
CA MET A 123 -4.45 12.14 23.18
C MET A 123 -5.94 12.07 23.55
N ALA A 124 -6.29 12.06 24.83
CA ALA A 124 -7.67 12.02 25.31
C ALA A 124 -8.48 13.28 24.95
N ALA A 125 -7.86 14.45 24.90
CA ALA A 125 -8.49 15.71 24.50
C ALA A 125 -8.70 15.80 22.97
N LEU A 126 -7.80 15.21 22.18
CA LEU A 126 -7.93 15.14 20.72
C LEU A 126 -8.81 13.96 20.26
N LEU A 127 -9.01 12.96 21.13
CA LEU A 127 -9.80 11.77 20.83
C LEU A 127 -11.25 12.09 20.42
N PRO A 128 -12.02 12.98 21.08
CA PRO A 128 -13.42 13.25 20.71
C PRO A 128 -13.58 13.79 19.29
N ALA A 129 -12.73 14.74 18.88
CA ALA A 129 -12.74 15.28 17.52
C ALA A 129 -12.37 14.19 16.49
N LYS A 130 -11.42 13.33 16.84
CA LYS A 130 -11.00 12.19 16.00
C LYS A 130 -12.00 11.05 15.97
N VAL A 131 -12.69 10.75 17.07
CA VAL A 131 -13.75 9.74 17.14
C VAL A 131 -14.97 10.22 16.37
N ASN A 132 -15.27 11.51 16.38
CA ASN A 132 -16.33 12.09 15.56
C ASN A 132 -15.95 12.10 14.07
N GLY A 133 -14.70 12.43 13.73
CA GLY A 133 -14.20 12.33 12.35
C GLY A 133 -14.09 10.89 11.84
N LEU A 134 -13.69 9.95 12.71
CA LEU A 134 -13.64 8.52 12.40
C LEU A 134 -15.05 7.94 12.33
N ARG A 135 -15.99 8.37 13.19
CA ARG A 135 -17.42 8.04 13.07
C ARG A 135 -17.96 8.58 11.77
N GLN A 136 -17.70 9.83 11.43
CA GLN A 136 -18.15 10.41 10.17
C GLN A 136 -17.51 9.71 8.97
N GLN A 137 -16.24 9.33 9.03
CA GLN A 137 -15.59 8.55 7.98
C GLN A 137 -16.11 7.11 7.93
N ILE A 138 -16.43 6.50 9.07
CA ILE A 138 -17.10 5.20 9.16
C ILE A 138 -18.52 5.32 8.64
N ASP A 139 -19.24 6.40 8.91
CA ASP A 139 -20.60 6.69 8.46
C ASP A 139 -20.59 7.02 6.97
N ASP A 140 -19.56 7.69 6.46
CA ASP A 140 -19.33 7.96 5.03
C ASP A 140 -18.91 6.67 4.31
N ILE A 141 -18.06 5.84 4.93
CA ILE A 141 -17.70 4.51 4.46
C ILE A 141 -18.91 3.58 4.56
N GLN A 142 -19.77 3.70 5.56
CA GLN A 142 -21.01 2.93 5.75
C GLN A 142 -22.18 3.51 4.97
N ALA A 143 -22.10 4.75 4.49
CA ALA A 143 -23.03 5.32 3.52
C ALA A 143 -22.58 4.94 2.11
N ALA A 144 -21.28 4.90 1.85
CA ALA A 144 -20.68 4.35 0.63
C ALA A 144 -20.76 2.82 0.56
N ASN A 145 -20.71 2.13 1.70
CA ASN A 145 -20.94 0.68 1.86
C ASN A 145 -22.38 0.37 2.30
N GLY A 146 -23.22 1.40 2.49
CA GLY A 146 -24.65 1.28 2.82
C GLY A 146 -25.49 0.99 1.59
N THR A 147 -24.89 1.12 0.43
CA THR A 147 -25.11 0.16 -0.64
C THR A 147 -24.31 -1.09 -0.29
N ASP A 148 -24.97 -2.21 0.06
CA ASP A 148 -24.41 -3.56 0.28
C ASP A 148 -23.58 -4.06 -0.93
N VAL A 149 -22.50 -3.36 -1.22
CA VAL A 149 -21.66 -3.55 -2.39
C VAL A 149 -20.31 -3.96 -1.83
N PRO A 150 -20.06 -5.27 -1.69
CA PRO A 150 -18.78 -5.76 -1.19
C PRO A 150 -17.65 -5.11 -1.96
N GLN A 151 -16.56 -4.73 -1.29
CA GLN A 151 -15.33 -4.18 -1.89
C GLN A 151 -14.84 -5.11 -3.02
N TYR A 152 -15.34 -4.88 -4.24
CA TYR A 152 -15.10 -5.66 -5.45
C TYR A 152 -14.94 -7.17 -5.20
N GLY A 153 -15.93 -7.79 -4.56
CA GLY A 153 -16.12 -9.24 -4.51
C GLY A 153 -16.93 -9.75 -5.71
N PRO A 154 -17.14 -11.06 -5.86
CA PRO A 154 -18.02 -11.61 -6.90
C PRO A 154 -19.44 -11.11 -6.74
N ASP A 155 -19.89 -10.94 -5.50
CA ASP A 155 -21.22 -10.44 -5.19
C ASP A 155 -21.40 -8.95 -5.51
N HIS A 156 -20.33 -8.27 -5.94
CA HIS A 156 -20.44 -6.90 -6.43
C HIS A 156 -21.20 -6.93 -7.77
N PRO A 157 -22.34 -6.22 -7.92
CA PRO A 157 -23.18 -6.30 -9.12
C PRO A 157 -22.44 -6.00 -10.43
N GLN A 158 -21.51 -5.04 -10.38
CA GLN A 158 -20.64 -4.71 -11.52
C GLN A 158 -19.67 -5.82 -11.93
N LEU A 159 -19.39 -6.82 -11.09
CA LEU A 159 -18.45 -7.90 -11.40
C LEU A 159 -19.17 -9.20 -11.77
N GLN A 160 -20.34 -9.49 -11.18
CA GLN A 160 -21.09 -10.73 -11.45
C GLN A 160 -21.21 -11.06 -12.95
N ALA A 161 -21.52 -10.06 -13.77
CA ALA A 161 -21.68 -10.23 -15.21
C ALA A 161 -20.41 -10.77 -15.90
N ILE A 162 -19.24 -10.23 -15.58
CA ILE A 162 -17.98 -10.69 -16.20
C ILE A 162 -17.52 -12.05 -15.65
N PHE A 163 -17.76 -12.34 -14.37
CA PHE A 163 -17.46 -13.67 -13.82
C PHE A 163 -18.33 -14.75 -14.47
N GLY A 164 -19.63 -14.51 -14.58
CA GLY A 164 -20.55 -15.43 -15.27
C GLY A 164 -20.23 -15.58 -16.76
N ALA A 165 -19.81 -14.49 -17.43
CA ALA A 165 -19.37 -14.56 -18.82
C ALA A 165 -18.10 -15.41 -18.98
N VAL A 166 -17.11 -15.26 -18.10
CA VAL A 166 -15.91 -16.12 -18.13
C VAL A 166 -16.30 -17.58 -17.88
N GLU A 167 -17.19 -17.87 -16.95
CA GLU A 167 -17.62 -19.25 -16.70
C GLU A 167 -18.34 -19.88 -17.88
N GLY A 168 -19.15 -19.10 -18.62
CA GLY A 168 -19.93 -19.57 -19.76
C GLY A 168 -19.15 -19.64 -21.08
N GLU A 169 -18.18 -18.75 -21.27
CA GLU A 169 -17.47 -18.60 -22.55
C GLU A 169 -16.07 -19.24 -22.57
N THR A 170 -15.53 -19.64 -21.42
CA THR A 170 -14.20 -20.28 -21.32
C THR A 170 -14.26 -21.72 -20.83
N ARG A 171 -13.31 -22.53 -21.27
CA ARG A 171 -13.01 -23.86 -20.74
C ARG A 171 -12.24 -23.75 -19.42
N ALA A 172 -12.07 -24.88 -18.74
CA ALA A 172 -11.37 -24.96 -17.46
C ALA A 172 -9.85 -24.77 -17.60
N ASP A 173 -9.28 -25.16 -18.75
CA ASP A 173 -7.86 -25.05 -19.06
C ASP A 173 -7.45 -23.68 -19.61
N ASP A 174 -8.41 -22.88 -20.08
CA ASP A 174 -8.16 -21.55 -20.62
C ASP A 174 -7.53 -20.60 -19.57
N VAL A 175 -6.64 -19.73 -20.04
CA VAL A 175 -5.98 -18.70 -19.27
C VAL A 175 -6.64 -17.35 -19.52
N VAL A 176 -7.14 -16.73 -18.46
CA VAL A 176 -7.86 -15.46 -18.52
C VAL A 176 -6.98 -14.31 -18.03
N GLY A 177 -6.69 -13.36 -18.90
CA GLY A 177 -6.12 -12.06 -18.56
C GLY A 177 -7.13 -11.26 -17.73
N PHE A 178 -6.75 -10.87 -16.51
CA PHE A 178 -7.62 -10.07 -15.64
C PHE A 178 -6.82 -9.24 -14.63
N PHE A 179 -7.25 -7.98 -14.40
CA PHE A 179 -6.57 -7.02 -13.52
C PHE A 179 -6.55 -7.42 -12.03
N ARG A 180 -7.36 -8.42 -11.65
CA ARG A 180 -7.37 -9.07 -10.33
C ARG A 180 -7.30 -10.58 -10.47
N ALA A 181 -6.25 -11.09 -11.13
CA ALA A 181 -6.05 -12.51 -11.43
C ALA A 181 -6.47 -13.46 -10.30
N ARG A 182 -5.94 -13.27 -9.08
CA ARG A 182 -6.28 -14.12 -7.92
C ARG A 182 -7.78 -14.22 -7.63
N LEU A 183 -8.52 -13.13 -7.84
CA LEU A 183 -9.97 -13.12 -7.66
C LEU A 183 -10.64 -13.95 -8.76
N MET A 184 -10.26 -13.75 -10.02
CA MET A 184 -10.80 -14.52 -11.14
C MET A 184 -10.57 -16.03 -10.93
N THR A 185 -9.34 -16.46 -10.62
CA THR A 185 -9.06 -17.88 -10.36
C THR A 185 -9.85 -18.43 -9.17
N LEU A 186 -10.02 -17.66 -8.10
CA LEU A 186 -10.75 -18.15 -6.93
C LEU A 186 -12.22 -18.47 -7.23
N TYR A 187 -12.87 -17.69 -8.10
CA TYR A 187 -14.31 -17.80 -8.33
C TYR A 187 -14.66 -18.58 -9.57
N THR A 188 -13.86 -18.47 -10.61
CA THR A 188 -14.09 -19.19 -11.85
C THR A 188 -13.20 -20.40 -11.97
N ASP A 189 -12.30 -20.74 -11.04
CA ASP A 189 -11.37 -21.88 -11.18
C ASP A 189 -10.56 -21.88 -12.50
N ARG A 190 -10.43 -20.72 -13.16
CA ARG A 190 -9.66 -20.58 -14.40
C ARG A 190 -8.25 -20.11 -14.07
N ARG A 191 -7.25 -20.53 -14.85
CA ARG A 191 -5.90 -19.98 -14.74
C ARG A 191 -5.95 -18.51 -15.14
N THR A 192 -5.26 -17.64 -14.41
CA THR A 192 -5.35 -16.19 -14.68
C THR A 192 -4.01 -15.50 -14.68
N LEU A 193 -3.91 -14.47 -15.52
CA LEU A 193 -2.73 -13.65 -15.69
C LEU A 193 -3.06 -12.18 -15.41
N GLN A 194 -2.26 -11.53 -14.57
CA GLN A 194 -2.35 -10.10 -14.33
C GLN A 194 -1.12 -9.41 -14.92
N THR A 195 -1.33 -8.60 -15.96
CA THR A 195 -0.28 -7.80 -16.58
C THR A 195 -0.87 -6.51 -17.15
N THR A 196 -0.06 -5.45 -17.20
CA THR A 196 -0.40 -4.20 -17.90
C THR A 196 0.16 -4.18 -19.33
N ASN A 197 0.90 -5.21 -19.73
CA ASN A 197 1.47 -5.34 -21.07
C ASN A 197 0.59 -6.26 -21.92
N LEU A 198 -0.06 -5.68 -22.93
CA LEU A 198 -0.97 -6.39 -23.83
C LEU A 198 -0.27 -7.46 -24.67
N GLU A 199 1.00 -7.28 -25.04
CA GLU A 199 1.77 -8.26 -25.79
C GLU A 199 2.09 -9.50 -24.93
N VAL A 200 2.40 -9.29 -23.65
CA VAL A 200 2.57 -10.41 -22.71
C VAL A 200 1.23 -11.13 -22.52
N MET A 201 0.13 -10.39 -22.45
CA MET A 201 -1.20 -10.98 -22.34
C MET A 201 -1.56 -11.82 -23.58
N ALA A 202 -1.37 -11.28 -24.78
CA ALA A 202 -1.66 -11.97 -26.03
C ALA A 202 -0.85 -13.24 -26.26
N ARG A 203 0.34 -13.36 -25.65
CA ARG A 203 1.16 -14.58 -25.74
C ARG A 203 0.81 -15.66 -24.72
N ASN A 204 0.12 -15.32 -23.63
CA ASN A 204 0.00 -16.19 -22.47
C ASN A 204 -1.44 -16.37 -21.98
N ALA A 205 -2.41 -15.66 -22.56
CA ALA A 205 -3.82 -15.74 -22.21
C ALA A 205 -4.64 -16.07 -23.45
N ASP A 206 -5.63 -16.92 -23.27
CA ASP A 206 -6.61 -17.31 -24.30
C ASP A 206 -7.77 -16.30 -24.34
N TYR A 207 -8.06 -15.68 -23.18
CA TYR A 207 -9.09 -14.65 -23.05
C TYR A 207 -8.57 -13.42 -22.31
N TYR A 208 -9.18 -12.26 -22.56
CA TYR A 208 -8.93 -11.03 -21.81
C TYR A 208 -10.25 -10.38 -21.36
N ALA A 209 -10.48 -10.39 -20.05
CA ALA A 209 -11.60 -9.70 -19.41
C ALA A 209 -11.22 -8.25 -19.08
N MET A 210 -11.74 -7.30 -19.87
CA MET A 210 -11.39 -5.88 -19.79
C MET A 210 -12.56 -5.04 -19.29
N ARG A 211 -12.29 -4.17 -18.30
CA ARG A 211 -13.24 -3.11 -17.91
C ARG A 211 -13.21 -1.97 -18.93
N LYS A 212 -14.35 -1.59 -19.48
CA LYS A 212 -14.52 -0.41 -20.35
C LYS A 212 -14.16 0.87 -19.57
N ASN A 213 -13.58 1.84 -20.27
CA ASN A 213 -13.22 3.16 -19.73
C ASN A 213 -12.29 3.15 -18.49
N SER A 214 -11.52 2.08 -18.28
CA SER A 214 -10.56 1.95 -17.18
C SER A 214 -9.19 1.54 -17.69
N VAL A 215 -8.15 2.17 -17.16
CA VAL A 215 -6.73 1.81 -17.38
C VAL A 215 -6.06 1.34 -16.09
N TYR A 216 -6.83 1.20 -15.02
CA TYR A 216 -6.29 0.85 -13.72
C TYR A 216 -5.84 -0.62 -13.70
N SER A 217 -4.52 -0.84 -13.72
CA SER A 217 -3.89 -2.16 -13.64
C SER A 217 -4.29 -3.14 -14.75
N GLN A 218 -4.70 -2.61 -15.91
CA GLN A 218 -5.08 -3.38 -17.10
C GLN A 218 -4.71 -2.58 -18.37
N PRO A 219 -4.37 -3.23 -19.49
CA PRO A 219 -4.19 -2.55 -20.77
C PRO A 219 -5.53 -2.12 -21.38
N ALA A 220 -5.65 -0.87 -21.82
CA ALA A 220 -6.80 -0.48 -22.62
C ALA A 220 -6.66 -1.03 -24.04
N VAL A 221 -7.70 -1.67 -24.55
CA VAL A 221 -7.79 -2.18 -25.91
C VAL A 221 -8.84 -1.37 -26.65
N THR A 222 -8.43 -0.70 -27.72
CA THR A 222 -9.34 -0.10 -28.71
C THR A 222 -9.71 -1.15 -29.76
N ASP A 223 -10.76 -0.94 -30.55
CA ASP A 223 -11.14 -1.88 -31.62
C ASP A 223 -9.99 -2.12 -32.62
N LEU A 224 -9.22 -1.07 -32.94
CA LEU A 224 -8.01 -1.19 -33.76
C LEU A 224 -6.93 -2.02 -33.06
N GLY A 225 -6.79 -1.87 -31.74
CA GLY A 225 -5.90 -2.69 -30.93
C GLY A 225 -6.33 -4.16 -30.91
N ALA A 226 -7.63 -4.42 -30.73
CA ALA A 226 -8.19 -5.77 -30.75
C ALA A 226 -7.89 -6.47 -32.08
N ALA A 227 -8.16 -5.80 -33.21
CA ALA A 227 -7.86 -6.33 -34.54
C ALA A 227 -6.36 -6.65 -34.74
N ARG A 228 -5.46 -5.83 -34.20
CA ARG A 228 -4.01 -6.06 -34.29
C ARG A 228 -3.55 -7.33 -33.56
N TYR A 229 -4.24 -7.70 -32.49
CA TYR A 229 -3.90 -8.88 -31.67
C TYR A 229 -4.81 -10.08 -31.94
N GLY A 230 -5.60 -10.05 -33.02
CA GLY A 230 -6.53 -11.14 -33.34
C GLY A 230 -7.59 -11.35 -32.26
N MET A 231 -7.99 -10.28 -31.56
CA MET A 231 -8.99 -10.39 -30.51
C MET A 231 -10.39 -10.28 -31.07
N THR A 232 -11.27 -11.19 -30.67
CA THR A 232 -12.70 -11.15 -30.97
C THR A 232 -13.52 -10.99 -29.70
N ALA A 233 -14.54 -10.13 -29.73
CA ALA A 233 -15.42 -9.93 -28.58
C ALA A 233 -16.43 -11.08 -28.53
N VAL A 234 -16.26 -12.00 -27.57
CA VAL A 234 -17.20 -13.12 -27.39
C VAL A 234 -18.38 -12.74 -26.50
N TRP A 235 -18.16 -11.78 -25.60
CA TRP A 235 -19.20 -11.26 -24.72
C TRP A 235 -18.92 -9.81 -24.35
N GLN A 236 -19.97 -9.00 -24.16
CA GLN A 236 -19.84 -7.64 -23.66
C GLN A 236 -21.11 -7.12 -22.98
N ASP A 237 -20.95 -6.19 -22.05
CA ASP A 237 -22.04 -5.41 -21.46
C ASP A 237 -21.68 -3.90 -21.43
N ALA A 238 -22.39 -3.10 -20.61
CA ALA A 238 -22.12 -1.67 -20.47
C ALA A 238 -20.74 -1.33 -19.86
N ASN A 239 -20.15 -2.23 -19.07
CA ASN A 239 -18.96 -2.00 -18.26
C ASN A 239 -17.76 -2.88 -18.63
N TRP A 240 -17.99 -3.99 -19.35
CA TRP A 240 -17.01 -5.04 -19.58
C TRP A 240 -17.07 -5.55 -21.01
N ILE A 241 -15.96 -6.13 -21.43
CA ILE A 241 -15.83 -6.91 -22.64
C ILE A 241 -14.90 -8.09 -22.36
N LEU A 242 -15.30 -9.26 -22.81
CA LEU A 242 -14.49 -10.46 -22.81
C LEU A 242 -13.99 -10.67 -24.23
N TRP A 243 -12.70 -10.47 -24.41
CA TRP A 243 -12.01 -10.75 -25.65
C TRP A 243 -11.51 -12.20 -25.64
N ARG A 244 -11.62 -12.88 -26.77
CA ARG A 244 -10.90 -14.12 -27.04
C ARG A 244 -9.74 -13.80 -27.96
N PHE A 245 -8.55 -14.29 -27.63
CA PHE A 245 -7.43 -14.29 -28.57
C PHE A 245 -7.67 -15.41 -29.58
N GLU A 246 -7.70 -15.08 -30.86
CA GLU A 246 -7.64 -16.10 -31.91
C GLU A 246 -6.28 -16.79 -31.82
N ASP A 247 -6.30 -18.11 -31.76
CA ASP A 247 -5.11 -18.93 -31.66
C ASP A 247 -4.17 -18.62 -32.84
N VAL A 248 -3.10 -17.88 -32.57
CA VAL A 248 -1.90 -17.91 -33.42
C VAL A 248 -1.35 -19.35 -33.47
N HIS A 249 -1.76 -20.22 -32.55
CA HIS A 249 -1.38 -21.62 -32.46
C HIS A 249 -2.19 -22.58 -33.37
N ASP A 250 -3.44 -22.27 -33.70
CA ASP A 250 -4.26 -23.12 -34.59
C ASP A 250 -3.87 -22.91 -36.07
N ALA A 251 -3.44 -21.69 -36.43
CA ALA A 251 -2.93 -21.41 -37.77
C ALA A 251 -1.66 -22.21 -38.13
N ALA A 252 -0.89 -22.68 -37.15
CA ALA A 252 0.26 -23.55 -37.36
C ALA A 252 -0.10 -25.04 -37.43
N ALA A 253 -1.22 -25.45 -36.80
CA ALA A 253 -1.69 -26.83 -36.78
C ALA A 253 -2.53 -27.20 -38.01
N GLU A 254 -3.20 -26.23 -38.65
CA GLU A 254 -4.04 -26.47 -39.83
C GLU A 254 -3.33 -26.32 -41.19
N ALA A 255 -2.03 -26.00 -41.23
CA ALA A 255 -1.27 -26.03 -42.48
C ALA A 255 -1.11 -27.48 -42.96
N PRO A 256 -1.80 -27.91 -44.05
CA PRO A 256 -1.67 -29.27 -44.55
C PRO A 256 -0.38 -29.35 -45.37
N GLY A 257 0.69 -29.87 -44.75
CA GLY A 257 1.94 -30.19 -45.43
C GLY A 257 3.03 -29.13 -45.25
N GLY A 258 3.81 -29.28 -44.18
CA GLY A 258 5.06 -28.55 -43.98
C GLY A 258 6.12 -29.51 -43.44
N ALA A 259 7.15 -29.75 -44.24
CA ALA A 259 8.24 -30.69 -44.00
C ALA A 259 8.91 -30.52 -42.63
N GLY A 260 9.36 -31.65 -42.08
CA GLY A 260 10.08 -31.71 -40.80
C GLY A 260 11.19 -30.67 -40.71
N VAL A 261 11.12 -29.86 -39.65
CA VAL A 261 12.24 -29.05 -39.20
C VAL A 261 13.30 -30.01 -38.67
N PRO A 262 14.55 -29.98 -39.17
CA PRO A 262 15.60 -30.81 -38.62
C PRO A 262 15.91 -30.39 -37.19
N ASP A 263 15.94 -31.39 -36.32
CA ASP A 263 16.39 -31.32 -34.93
C ASP A 263 17.76 -30.59 -34.87
N PRO A 264 17.85 -29.40 -34.26
CA PRO A 264 19.13 -28.75 -34.06
C PRO A 264 19.82 -29.51 -32.93
N GLY A 265 20.70 -30.43 -33.34
CA GLY A 265 21.48 -31.29 -32.47
C GLY A 265 21.94 -30.60 -31.19
N LEU A 266 21.56 -31.23 -30.08
CA LEU A 266 22.22 -31.08 -28.80
C LEU A 266 23.59 -31.77 -28.91
N ASP A 267 24.59 -31.02 -29.35
CA ASP A 267 25.99 -31.30 -28.99
C ASP A 267 26.31 -30.50 -27.72
N LEU A 268 26.25 -31.21 -26.58
CA LEU A 268 26.99 -30.90 -25.36
C LEU A 268 27.92 -32.06 -25.03
#